data_AF-A0AAN7IGT2-F1
#
_entry.id   AF-A0AAN7IGT2-F1
#
_cell.length_a   1.000
_cell.length_b   1.000
_cell.length_c   1.000
_cell.angle_alpha   90.00
_cell.angle_beta   90.00
_cell.angle_gamma   90.00
#
_symmetry.space_group_name_H-M   'P 1'
#
loop_
_entity.id
_entity.type
_entity.pdbx_description
1 polymer ?
#
loop_
_entity_poly.entity_id
_entity_poly.type
_entity_poly.pdbx_seq_one_letter_code
_entity_poly.pdbx_strand_id
1 'polypeptide(L)'
;MEDGSRKVPGISKPEIIMEKCNSLTYLFSPSIAKLLVMLEDIEVIDCEKIVEVLASAGEKEEKEVLFHKVNSIFLKDLPNLKCFCNEANAFEWPSLKKITVITCPNLRMFVPTNLKTPKLEGVYEDNKFKTCHWKGELNATIEYIFKGKV
;
A
#
# COMPACT_ATOMS: atom_id res chain seq x y z
N MET A 1 -4.54 27.02 -13.78
CA MET A 1 -5.91 26.80 -13.29
C MET A 1 -5.78 25.97 -12.03
N GLU A 2 -6.45 26.42 -10.97
CA GLU A 2 -6.13 26.19 -9.56
C GLU A 2 -6.22 24.74 -9.08
N ASP A 3 -5.31 24.36 -8.20
CA ASP A 3 -5.68 23.71 -6.94
C ASP A 3 -4.94 24.44 -5.80
N GLY A 4 -5.60 25.49 -5.31
CA GLY A 4 -5.25 26.19 -4.09
C GLY A 4 -5.66 25.39 -2.86
N SER A 5 -5.08 24.19 -2.69
CA SER A 5 -5.18 23.44 -1.44
C SER A 5 -4.44 24.20 -0.35
N ARG A 6 -5.15 25.13 0.29
CA ARG A 6 -4.72 25.83 1.50
C ARG A 6 -4.47 24.76 2.56
N LYS A 7 -3.19 24.50 2.88
CA LYS A 7 -2.83 23.73 4.07
C LYS A 7 -3.37 24.49 5.27
N VAL A 8 -4.41 23.96 5.91
CA VAL A 8 -4.93 24.52 7.15
C VAL A 8 -3.94 24.12 8.26
N PRO A 9 -3.26 25.08 8.91
CA PRO A 9 -2.36 24.75 10.00
C PRO A 9 -3.15 24.06 11.12
N GLY A 10 -2.73 22.85 11.52
CA GLY A 10 -3.33 22.12 12.64
C GLY A 10 -4.23 20.93 12.29
N ILE A 11 -4.47 20.63 11.01
CA ILE A 11 -5.12 19.37 10.61
C ILE A 11 -4.02 18.35 10.27
N SER A 12 -3.80 17.40 11.19
CA SER A 12 -3.01 16.20 10.91
C SER A 12 -3.70 15.38 9.83
N LYS A 13 -2.92 14.81 8.91
CA LYS A 13 -3.46 13.92 7.88
C LYS A 13 -3.95 12.62 8.54
N PRO A 14 -5.06 12.02 8.08
CA PRO A 14 -5.48 10.72 8.57
C PRO A 14 -4.46 9.64 8.20
N GLU A 15 -3.84 9.03 9.20
CA GLU A 15 -2.81 8.01 9.03
C GLU A 15 -3.05 6.80 9.94
N ILE A 16 -2.57 5.63 9.50
CA ILE A 16 -2.52 4.42 10.32
C ILE A 16 -1.07 3.94 10.34
N ILE A 17 -0.50 3.86 11.54
CA ILE A 17 0.86 3.38 11.78
C ILE A 17 0.75 2.12 12.64
N MET A 18 1.32 1.02 12.15
CA MET A 18 1.34 -0.26 12.84
C MET A 18 2.77 -0.73 13.00
N GLU A 19 3.23 -0.82 14.25
CA GLU A 19 4.58 -1.25 14.58
C GLU A 19 4.56 -2.50 15.46
N LYS A 20 5.48 -3.45 15.21
CA LYS A 20 5.73 -4.60 16.11
C LYS A 20 4.51 -5.47 16.37
N CYS A 21 3.61 -5.57 15.39
CA CYS A 21 2.40 -6.37 15.50
C CYS A 21 2.64 -7.82 15.04
N ASN A 22 3.02 -8.67 16.00
CA ASN A 22 3.39 -10.06 15.73
C ASN A 22 2.26 -11.07 16.00
N SER A 23 1.01 -10.61 16.03
CA SER A 23 -0.17 -11.47 16.22
C SER A 23 -1.10 -11.48 15.01
N LEU A 24 -1.12 -10.40 14.22
CA LEU A 24 -1.98 -10.27 13.05
C LEU A 24 -1.35 -10.86 11.80
N THR A 25 -2.15 -11.55 10.99
CA THR A 25 -1.76 -12.01 9.66
C THR A 25 -2.20 -11.06 8.54
N TYR A 26 -3.13 -10.17 8.84
CA TYR A 26 -3.57 -9.06 7.99
C TYR A 26 -3.90 -7.82 8.82
N LEU A 27 -3.82 -6.63 8.22
CA LEU A 27 -4.10 -5.37 8.92
C LEU A 27 -5.58 -4.97 8.82
N PHE A 28 -6.11 -4.95 7.61
CA PHE A 28 -7.49 -4.54 7.35
C PHE A 28 -8.32 -5.73 6.90
N SER A 29 -9.53 -5.86 7.46
CA SER A 29 -10.59 -6.53 6.74
C SER A 29 -11.20 -5.58 5.70
N PRO A 30 -11.83 -6.10 4.64
CA PRO A 30 -12.58 -5.30 3.67
C PRO A 30 -13.59 -4.36 4.34
N SER A 31 -14.33 -4.87 5.33
CA SER A 31 -15.33 -4.08 6.06
C SER A 31 -14.70 -2.90 6.82
N ILE A 32 -13.50 -3.06 7.39
CA ILE A 32 -12.78 -1.96 8.03
C ILE A 32 -12.26 -0.99 6.98
N ALA A 33 -11.68 -1.49 5.88
CA ALA A 33 -11.17 -0.65 4.80
C ALA A 33 -12.24 0.27 4.20
N LYS A 34 -13.49 -0.21 4.12
CA LYS A 34 -14.67 0.58 3.68
C LYS A 34 -14.99 1.76 4.59
N LEU A 35 -14.67 1.67 5.88
CA LEU A 35 -14.89 2.76 6.84
C LEU A 35 -13.77 3.83 6.78
N LEU A 36 -12.60 3.45 6.26
CA LEU A 36 -11.39 4.28 6.20
C LEU A 36 -11.33 5.15 4.94
N VAL A 37 -12.46 5.76 4.56
CA VAL A 37 -12.60 6.55 3.32
C VAL A 37 -11.74 7.82 3.30
N MET A 38 -11.33 8.34 4.46
CA MET A 38 -10.49 9.52 4.57
C MET A 38 -9.01 9.21 4.78
N LEU A 39 -8.64 7.92 4.85
CA LEU A 39 -7.26 7.52 5.14
C LEU A 39 -6.32 7.99 4.02
N GLU A 40 -5.25 8.67 4.41
CA GLU A 40 -4.25 9.22 3.51
C GLU A 40 -2.93 8.45 3.57
N ASP A 41 -2.50 7.99 4.74
CA ASP A 41 -1.19 7.35 4.92
C ASP A 41 -1.31 6.00 5.65
N ILE A 42 -0.59 4.98 5.15
CA ILE A 42 -0.50 3.65 5.77
C ILE A 42 0.97 3.31 6.01
N GLU A 43 1.33 3.03 7.25
CA GLU A 43 2.66 2.57 7.64
C GLU A 43 2.58 1.24 8.40
N VAL A 44 3.35 0.25 7.96
CA VAL A 44 3.45 -1.06 8.61
C VAL A 44 4.93 -1.42 8.76
N ILE A 45 5.37 -1.56 10.01
CA ILE A 45 6.79 -1.64 10.38
C ILE A 45 7.00 -2.80 11.34
N ASP A 46 7.95 -3.69 11.06
CA ASP A 46 8.40 -4.73 12.00
C ASP A 46 7.25 -5.68 12.45
N CYS A 47 6.35 -6.02 11.53
CA CYS A 47 5.22 -6.91 11.78
C CYS A 47 5.44 -8.26 11.09
N GLU A 48 6.05 -9.21 11.80
CA GLU A 48 6.56 -10.45 11.19
C GLU A 48 5.46 -11.36 10.64
N LYS A 49 4.28 -11.41 11.27
CA LYS A 49 3.22 -12.35 10.89
C LYS A 49 2.31 -11.87 9.78
N ILE A 50 2.40 -10.61 9.38
CA ILE A 50 1.57 -10.06 8.31
C ILE A 50 1.96 -10.69 6.97
N VAL A 51 0.99 -11.35 6.33
CA VAL A 51 1.14 -11.99 5.01
C VAL A 51 0.51 -11.14 3.91
N GLU A 52 -0.55 -10.40 4.24
CA GLU A 52 -1.23 -9.44 3.37
C GLU A 52 -1.67 -8.20 4.17
N VAL A 53 -1.73 -7.01 3.60
CA VAL A 53 -2.15 -5.80 4.34
C VAL A 53 -3.68 -5.73 4.43
N LEU A 54 -4.35 -6.02 3.32
CA LEU A 54 -5.80 -6.09 3.21
C LEU A 54 -6.20 -7.55 2.95
N ALA A 55 -7.02 -8.11 3.84
CA ALA A 55 -7.59 -9.45 3.68
C ALA A 55 -8.58 -9.52 2.52
N SER A 56 -8.73 -10.71 1.95
CA SER A 56 -9.76 -11.00 0.96
C SER A 56 -11.16 -11.02 1.59
N ALA A 57 -12.08 -10.25 1.02
CA ALA A 57 -13.52 -10.42 1.13
C ALA A 57 -13.96 -11.67 0.33
N GLY A 58 -14.41 -12.73 1.00
CA GLY A 58 -15.04 -13.85 0.28
C GLY A 58 -16.10 -13.39 -0.74
N GLU A 59 -16.50 -14.27 -1.67
CA GLU A 59 -17.27 -14.02 -2.91
C GLU A 59 -18.55 -13.14 -2.83
N LYS A 60 -18.99 -12.74 -1.63
CA LYS A 60 -20.26 -12.03 -1.36
C LYS A 60 -20.15 -10.51 -1.18
N GLU A 61 -18.95 -9.91 -1.16
CA GLU A 61 -18.85 -8.45 -0.99
C GLU A 61 -18.89 -7.68 -2.32
N GLU A 62 -19.64 -6.57 -2.32
CA GLU A 62 -19.69 -5.64 -3.44
C GLU A 62 -18.32 -5.01 -3.72
N LYS A 63 -18.02 -4.86 -5.00
CA LYS A 63 -16.76 -4.31 -5.52
C LYS A 63 -16.75 -2.80 -5.34
N GLU A 64 -16.06 -2.32 -4.31
CA GLU A 64 -15.88 -0.90 -4.02
C GLU A 64 -14.42 -0.47 -4.12
N VAL A 65 -14.19 0.80 -4.48
CA VAL A 65 -12.85 1.39 -4.50
C VAL A 65 -12.41 1.68 -3.07
N LEU A 66 -11.61 0.77 -2.51
CA LEU A 66 -10.95 0.97 -1.22
C LEU A 66 -9.74 1.90 -1.36
N PHE A 67 -9.43 2.63 -0.29
CA PHE A 67 -8.21 3.44 -0.20
C PHE A 67 -8.06 4.54 -1.28
N HIS A 68 -9.17 5.06 -1.82
CA HIS A 68 -9.16 6.07 -2.88
C HIS A 68 -8.41 7.38 -2.54
N LYS A 69 -8.26 7.71 -1.24
CA LYS A 69 -7.50 8.87 -0.74
C LYS A 69 -6.09 8.55 -0.26
N VAL A 70 -5.71 7.27 -0.21
CA VAL A 70 -4.37 6.90 0.22
C VAL A 70 -3.37 7.49 -0.75
N ASN A 71 -2.46 8.29 -0.19
CA ASN A 71 -1.43 9.06 -0.87
C ASN A 71 -0.08 8.32 -0.77
N SER A 72 0.21 7.72 0.39
CA SER A 72 1.48 7.05 0.67
C SER A 72 1.27 5.73 1.40
N ILE A 73 2.07 4.74 1.01
CA ILE A 73 2.18 3.45 1.68
C ILE A 73 3.63 3.20 2.02
N PHE A 74 3.90 2.88 3.29
CA PHE A 74 5.21 2.56 3.81
C PHE A 74 5.21 1.17 4.46
N LEU A 75 6.03 0.27 3.92
CA LEU A 75 6.13 -1.12 4.35
C LEU A 75 7.59 -1.42 4.68
N LYS A 76 7.87 -1.77 5.93
CA LYS A 76 9.24 -1.98 6.39
C LYS A 76 9.37 -3.20 7.30
N ASP A 77 10.41 -4.00 7.06
CA ASP A 77 10.77 -5.16 7.88
C ASP A 77 9.57 -6.12 8.03
N LEU A 78 8.97 -6.50 6.90
CA LEU A 78 7.82 -7.41 6.83
C LEU A 78 8.24 -8.73 6.16
N PRO A 79 8.90 -9.64 6.88
CA PRO A 79 9.53 -10.82 6.29
C PRO A 79 8.53 -11.78 5.63
N ASN A 80 7.28 -11.85 6.09
CA ASN A 80 6.28 -12.79 5.55
C ASN A 80 5.26 -12.13 4.60
N LEU A 81 5.36 -10.83 4.34
CA LEU A 81 4.45 -10.13 3.45
C LEU A 81 4.61 -10.66 2.02
N LYS A 82 3.52 -11.15 1.42
CA LYS A 82 3.50 -11.69 0.05
C LYS A 82 2.88 -10.74 -0.95
N CYS A 83 1.85 -10.00 -0.53
CA CYS A 83 1.15 -8.99 -1.32
C CYS A 83 0.51 -7.92 -0.43
N PHE A 84 0.05 -6.81 -1.01
CA PHE A 84 -0.75 -5.83 -0.27
C PHE A 84 -2.20 -6.30 -0.14
N CYS A 85 -2.78 -6.82 -1.21
CA CYS A 85 -4.14 -7.37 -1.24
C CYS A 85 -4.21 -8.53 -2.24
N ASN A 86 -4.91 -9.61 -1.90
CA ASN A 86 -5.13 -10.78 -2.77
C ASN A 86 -6.38 -10.67 -3.66
N GLU A 87 -7.10 -9.56 -3.60
CA GLU A 87 -8.28 -9.36 -4.42
C GLU A 87 -8.07 -8.47 -5.62
N ALA A 88 -8.72 -8.87 -6.71
CA ALA A 88 -8.88 -8.12 -7.95
C ALA A 88 -9.73 -6.84 -7.81
N ASN A 89 -10.26 -6.56 -6.61
CA ASN A 89 -11.36 -5.61 -6.39
C ASN A 89 -10.89 -4.14 -6.30
N ALA A 90 -9.58 -3.88 -6.26
CA ALA A 90 -9.04 -2.53 -6.38
C ALA A 90 -8.74 -2.21 -7.87
N PHE A 91 -9.67 -1.52 -8.54
CA PHE A 91 -9.50 -1.15 -9.95
C PHE A 91 -8.66 0.13 -10.14
N GLU A 92 -8.64 1.01 -9.13
CA GLU A 92 -7.93 2.28 -9.22
C GLU A 92 -7.63 2.87 -7.84
N TRP A 93 -6.40 3.35 -7.64
CA TRP A 93 -6.02 4.20 -6.51
C TRP A 93 -5.58 5.57 -7.04
N PRO A 94 -6.54 6.51 -7.21
CA PRO A 94 -6.31 7.74 -7.97
C PRO A 94 -5.44 8.76 -7.22
N SER A 95 -5.27 8.60 -5.90
CA SER A 95 -4.50 9.50 -5.05
C SER A 95 -3.12 8.98 -4.69
N LEU A 96 -2.83 7.70 -4.95
CA LEU A 96 -1.58 7.07 -4.56
C LEU A 96 -0.43 7.69 -5.34
N LYS A 97 0.51 8.31 -4.62
CA LYS A 97 1.70 8.93 -5.18
C LYS A 97 2.96 8.14 -4.89
N LYS A 98 2.98 7.44 -3.75
CA LYS A 98 4.21 6.90 -3.20
C LYS A 98 4.00 5.55 -2.55
N ILE A 99 4.90 4.63 -2.88
CA ILE A 99 5.02 3.36 -2.18
C ILE A 99 6.48 3.20 -1.76
N THR A 100 6.72 2.91 -0.49
CA THR A 100 8.06 2.62 0.02
C THR A 100 8.05 1.21 0.59
N VAL A 101 8.95 0.36 0.11
CA VAL A 101 9.07 -1.04 0.55
C VAL A 101 10.52 -1.32 0.91
N ILE A 102 10.77 -1.64 2.17
CA ILE A 102 12.12 -1.81 2.73
C ILE A 102 12.16 -3.15 3.47
N THR A 103 13.09 -4.02 3.14
CA THR A 103 13.26 -5.32 3.81
C THR A 103 11.96 -6.18 3.83
N CYS A 104 11.29 -6.31 2.68
CA CYS A 104 10.12 -7.20 2.51
C CYS A 104 10.46 -8.33 1.51
N PRO A 105 11.33 -9.29 1.88
CA PRO A 105 11.93 -10.24 0.94
C PRO A 105 10.94 -11.18 0.24
N ASN A 106 9.78 -11.45 0.85
CA ASN A 106 8.76 -12.33 0.28
C ASN A 106 7.70 -11.59 -0.54
N LEU A 107 7.79 -10.26 -0.68
CA LEU A 107 6.83 -9.48 -1.46
C LEU A 107 7.03 -9.74 -2.95
N ARG A 108 6.08 -10.40 -3.60
CA ARG A 108 6.18 -10.80 -5.01
C ARG A 108 5.33 -9.94 -5.95
N MET A 109 4.28 -9.36 -5.41
CA MET A 109 3.28 -8.58 -6.14
C MET A 109 2.61 -7.61 -5.17
N PHE A 110 2.06 -6.51 -5.65
CA PHE A 110 1.30 -5.59 -4.80
C PHE A 110 -0.17 -5.99 -4.74
N VAL A 111 -0.79 -6.16 -5.91
CA VAL A 111 -2.19 -6.63 -6.09
C VAL A 111 -2.27 -7.58 -7.28
N PRO A 112 -3.26 -8.48 -7.39
CA PRO A 112 -3.33 -9.46 -8.49
C PRO A 112 -3.77 -8.91 -9.84
N THR A 113 -4.41 -7.75 -9.88
CA THR A 113 -4.86 -7.09 -11.12
C THR A 113 -4.02 -5.86 -11.43
N ASN A 114 -4.10 -5.40 -12.68
CA ASN A 114 -3.52 -4.12 -13.07
C ASN A 114 -4.25 -2.98 -12.34
N LEU A 115 -3.67 -2.52 -11.25
CA LEU A 115 -4.14 -1.37 -10.49
C LEU A 115 -3.80 -0.09 -11.25
N LYS A 116 -4.82 0.69 -11.61
CA LYS A 116 -4.59 2.03 -12.15
C LYS A 116 -4.13 2.96 -11.04
N THR A 117 -2.96 3.54 -11.23
CA THR A 117 -2.33 4.46 -10.27
C THR A 117 -1.83 5.71 -11.00
N PRO A 118 -2.74 6.58 -11.48
CA PRO A 118 -2.39 7.67 -12.41
C PRO A 118 -1.44 8.72 -11.83
N LYS A 119 -1.30 8.78 -10.50
CA LYS A 119 -0.42 9.72 -9.80
C LYS A 119 0.82 9.07 -9.19
N LEU A 120 1.01 7.76 -9.38
CA LEU A 120 2.12 7.06 -8.75
C LEU A 120 3.44 7.52 -9.38
N GLU A 121 4.29 8.11 -8.55
CA GLU A 121 5.59 8.64 -8.93
C GLU A 121 6.62 7.50 -9.02
N GLY A 122 6.45 6.47 -8.19
CA GLY A 122 7.24 5.24 -8.23
C GLY A 122 7.28 4.51 -6.90
N VAL A 123 8.08 3.44 -6.87
CA VAL A 123 8.30 2.60 -5.68
C VAL A 123 9.73 2.82 -5.17
N TYR A 124 9.84 3.08 -3.87
CA TYR A 124 11.10 3.41 -3.19
C TYR A 124 11.58 2.24 -2.34
N GLU A 125 12.89 1.98 -2.33
CA GLU A 125 13.50 0.89 -1.54
C GLU A 125 14.38 1.38 -0.36
N ASP A 126 14.36 2.68 -0.05
CA ASP A 126 15.11 3.26 1.05
C ASP A 126 14.37 4.40 1.77
N ASN A 127 14.69 4.58 3.06
CA ASN A 127 14.07 5.60 3.92
C ASN A 127 14.36 7.05 3.49
N LYS A 128 15.37 7.27 2.65
CA LYS A 128 15.78 8.61 2.18
C LYS A 128 15.20 8.92 0.80
N PHE A 129 14.38 8.02 0.24
CA PHE A 129 13.73 8.15 -1.07
C PHE A 129 14.73 8.42 -2.20
N LYS A 130 15.93 7.84 -2.11
CA LYS A 130 17.00 8.01 -3.09
C LYS A 130 16.81 7.11 -4.30
N THR A 131 16.37 5.88 -4.07
CA THR A 131 16.19 4.89 -5.12
C THR A 131 14.70 4.76 -5.41
N CYS A 132 14.29 5.27 -6.57
CA CYS A 132 12.93 5.18 -7.09
C CYS A 132 12.91 4.28 -8.33
N HIS A 133 11.94 3.39 -8.40
CA HIS A 133 11.72 2.50 -9.54
C HIS A 133 10.31 2.70 -10.10
N TRP A 134 10.21 2.72 -11.43
CA TRP A 134 8.94 2.63 -12.14
C TRP A 134 9.13 1.93 -13.48
N LYS A 135 8.39 0.86 -13.71
CA LYS A 135 8.41 0.08 -14.96
C LYS A 135 7.15 0.28 -15.82
N GLY A 136 6.30 1.25 -15.46
CA GLY A 136 5.02 1.51 -16.13
C GLY A 136 3.85 0.69 -15.59
N GLU A 137 4.12 -0.36 -14.80
CA GLU A 137 3.13 -1.17 -14.11
C GLU A 137 3.66 -1.49 -12.69
N LEU A 138 2.77 -1.46 -11.70
CA LEU A 138 3.14 -1.54 -10.29
C LEU A 138 3.68 -2.91 -9.92
N ASN A 139 3.01 -3.99 -10.29
CA ASN A 139 3.46 -5.34 -9.96
C ASN A 139 4.78 -5.69 -10.65
N ALA A 140 4.97 -5.30 -11.91
CA ALA A 140 6.23 -5.44 -12.63
C ALA A 140 7.37 -4.65 -11.96
N THR A 141 7.06 -3.48 -11.37
CA THR A 141 8.02 -2.69 -10.60
C THR A 141 8.40 -3.41 -9.30
N ILE A 142 7.41 -3.94 -8.56
CA ILE A 142 7.65 -4.72 -7.33
C ILE A 142 8.46 -5.98 -7.65
N GLU A 143 8.06 -6.73 -8.67
CA GLU A 143 8.80 -7.93 -9.10
C GLU A 143 10.24 -7.56 -9.44
N TYR A 144 10.50 -6.48 -10.19
CA TYR A 144 11.87 -6.04 -10.48
C TYR A 144 12.71 -5.74 -9.22
N ILE A 145 12.11 -5.11 -8.20
CA ILE A 145 12.82 -4.76 -6.95
C ILE A 145 13.18 -6.00 -6.13
N PHE A 146 12.33 -7.02 -6.13
CA PHE A 146 12.45 -8.19 -5.25
C PHE A 146 12.87 -9.48 -5.97
N LYS A 147 12.90 -9.51 -7.31
CA LYS A 147 13.40 -10.64 -8.10
C LYS A 147 14.93 -10.65 -8.09
N GLY A 148 15.51 -11.67 -7.45
CA GLY A 148 16.96 -11.89 -7.40
C GLY A 148 17.64 -11.45 -6.10
N LYS A 149 16.90 -10.98 -5.10
CA LYS A 149 17.39 -10.78 -3.73
C LYS A 149 17.14 -12.08 -2.94
N VAL A 150 17.95 -13.12 -3.19
CA VAL A 150 17.98 -14.39 -2.42
C VAL A 150 19.31 -14.47 -1.69
#